data_AF-A0A962FR37-F1
#
_entry.id   AF-A0A962FR37-F1
#
_cell.length_a   1.000
_cell.length_b   1.000
_cell.length_c   1.000
_cell.angle_alpha   90.00
_cell.angle_beta   90.00
_cell.angle_gamma   90.00
#
_symmetry.space_group_name_H-M   'P 1'
#
loop_
_entity.id
_entity.type
_entity.pdbx_description
1 polymer ?
#
loop_
_entity_poly.entity_id
_entity_poly.type
_entity_poly.pdbx_seq_one_letter_code
_entity_poly.pdbx_strand_id
1 'polypeptide(L)' 'AFGCSCSRQRVGDVLLALGAEQAMESIEASTGVVGVQCEFCGQRYSFDPVDLEQLFAGGGTERASSRKLN' A
#
# COMPACT_ATOMS: atom_id res chain seq x y z
N ALA A 1 -5.16 -26.34 1.18
CA ALA A 1 -4.95 -25.18 0.28
C ALA A 1 -4.20 -24.10 1.05
N PHE A 2 -3.17 -23.48 0.48
CA PHE A 2 -2.50 -22.34 1.10
C PHE A 2 -3.40 -21.10 0.96
N GLY A 3 -3.78 -20.49 2.08
CA GLY A 3 -4.56 -19.24 2.11
C GLY A 3 -3.63 -18.08 2.41
N CYS A 4 -3.36 -17.24 1.41
CA CYS A 4 -2.58 -16.02 1.65
C CYS A 4 -3.38 -15.12 2.60
N SER A 5 -2.74 -14.69 3.69
CA SER A 5 -3.35 -13.78 4.67
C SER A 5 -2.92 -12.32 4.44
N CYS A 6 -2.53 -11.97 3.22
CA CYS A 6 -2.18 -10.59 2.90
C CYS A 6 -3.41 -9.68 3.06
N SER A 7 -3.19 -8.50 3.63
CA SER A 7 -4.20 -7.46 3.78
C SER A 7 -3.54 -6.12 3.49
N ARG A 8 -4.34 -5.12 3.11
CA ARG A 8 -3.83 -3.76 2.84
C ARG A 8 -3.06 -3.19 4.03
N GLN A 9 -3.48 -3.49 5.25
CA GLN A 9 -2.77 -3.08 6.46
C GLN A 9 -1.41 -3.76 6.58
N ARG A 10 -1.30 -5.07 6.36
CA ARG A 10 -0.01 -5.79 6.40
C ARG A 10 0.95 -5.31 5.31
N VAL A 11 0.42 -5.11 4.11
CA VAL A 11 1.21 -4.58 2.98
C VAL A 11 1.63 -3.13 3.25
N GLY A 12 0.77 -2.34 3.88
CA GLY A 12 1.08 -1.01 4.36
C GLY A 12 2.19 -1.01 5.41
N ASP A 13 2.16 -1.94 6.38
CA ASP A 13 3.19 -2.07 7.42
C ASP A 13 4.58 -2.37 6.82
N VAL A 14 4.61 -3.21 5.77
CA VAL A 14 5.83 -3.41 4.97
C VAL A 14 6.28 -2.11 4.30
N LEU A 15 5.35 -1.31 3.79
CA LEU A 15 5.64 0.01 3.22
C LEU A 15 6.15 1.00 4.28
N LEU A 16 5.63 0.95 5.51
CA LEU A 16 6.14 1.75 6.65
C LEU A 16 7.59 1.40 6.96
N ALA A 17 7.94 0.12 6.90
CA ALA A 17 9.29 -0.35 7.15
C ALA A 17 10.30 0.14 6.08
N LEU A 18 9.85 0.44 4.85
CA LEU A 18 10.68 1.12 3.84
C LEU A 18 10.91 2.60 4.16
N GLY A 19 10.01 3.23 4.92
CA GLY A 19 10.09 4.63 5.31
C GLY A 19 9.24 5.57 4.46
N ALA A 20 8.82 6.68 5.07
CA ALA A 20 7.95 7.68 4.44
C ALA A 20 8.57 8.34 3.22
N GLU A 21 9.86 8.66 3.30
CA GLU A 21 10.58 9.33 2.22
C GLU A 21 10.59 8.49 0.94
N GLN A 22 10.93 7.20 1.05
CA GLN A 22 10.92 6.27 -0.10
C GLN A 22 9.52 6.08 -0.69
N ALA A 23 8.50 6.01 0.17
CA ALA A 23 7.12 5.85 -0.26
C ALA A 23 6.61 7.11 -0.99
N MET A 24 6.93 8.31 -0.49
CA MET A 24 6.58 9.59 -1.12
C MET A 24 7.33 9.79 -2.45
N GLU A 25 8.63 9.53 -2.49
CA GLU A 25 9.41 9.60 -3.74
C GLU A 25 8.82 8.67 -4.81
N SER A 26 8.36 7.49 -4.40
CA SER A 26 7.71 6.55 -5.31
C SER A 26 6.36 7.06 -5.84
N ILE A 27 5.63 7.89 -5.08
CA ILE A 27 4.41 8.58 -5.53
C ILE A 27 4.73 9.70 -6.51
N GLU A 28 5.79 10.47 -6.24
CA GLU A 28 6.26 11.56 -7.12
C GLU A 28 6.80 11.01 -8.45
N ALA A 29 7.49 9.87 -8.40
CA ALA A 29 8.01 9.17 -9.57
C ALA A 29 6.90 8.44 -10.36
N SER A 30 5.82 8.06 -9.68
CA SER A 30 4.64 7.44 -10.29
C SER A 30 3.60 8.51 -10.62
N THR A 31 2.55 8.17 -11.36
CA THR A 31 1.46 9.10 -11.73
C THR A 31 0.53 9.44 -10.54
N GLY A 32 1.08 9.54 -9.33
CA GLY A 32 0.37 9.90 -8.10
C GLY A 32 -0.02 8.73 -7.19
N VAL A 33 0.42 7.49 -7.47
CA VAL A 33 0.13 6.32 -6.61
C VAL A 33 1.30 5.34 -6.55
N VAL A 34 1.47 4.68 -5.42
CA VAL A 34 2.42 3.58 -5.22
C VAL A 34 1.71 2.24 -5.29
N GLY A 35 2.21 1.34 -6.13
CA GLY A 35 1.68 -0.03 -6.28
C GLY A 35 2.57 -1.06 -5.60
N VAL A 36 2.01 -1.87 -4.69
CA VAL A 36 2.68 -3.03 -4.09
C VAL A 36 2.02 -4.31 -4.55
N GLN A 37 2.80 -5.29 -4.95
CA GLN A 37 2.30 -6.61 -5.33
C GLN A 37 2.75 -7.66 -4.29
N CYS A 38 1.81 -8.43 -3.78
CA CYS A 38 2.11 -9.54 -2.88
C CYS A 38 2.76 -10.68 -3.67
N GLU A 39 3.97 -11.09 -3.30
CA GLU A 39 4.70 -12.17 -3.97
C GLU A 39 4.07 -13.56 -3.77
N PHE A 40 3.23 -13.71 -2.74
CA PHE A 40 2.61 -15.01 -2.41
C PHE A 40 1.34 -15.27 -3.21
N CYS A 41 0.49 -14.26 -3.41
CA CYS A 41 -0.82 -14.41 -4.07
C CYS A 41 -0.98 -13.54 -5.32
N GLY A 42 0.00 -12.69 -5.63
CA GLY A 42 -0.06 -11.75 -6.75
C GLY A 42 -1.04 -10.60 -6.60
N GLN A 43 -1.72 -10.44 -5.45
CA GLN A 43 -2.63 -9.30 -5.24
C GLN A 43 -1.87 -7.98 -5.27
N ARG A 44 -2.44 -6.98 -5.95
CA ARG A 44 -1.86 -5.65 -6.10
C ARG A 44 -2.64 -4.65 -5.25
N TYR A 45 -1.93 -3.87 -4.46
CA TYR A 45 -2.44 -2.82 -3.59
C TYR A 45 -1.88 -1.49 -4.05
N SER A 46 -2.73 -0.47 -4.17
CA SER A 46 -2.32 0.87 -4.56
C SER A 46 -2.57 1.84 -3.43
N PHE A 47 -1.58 2.66 -3.10
CA PHE A 47 -1.61 3.69 -2.07
C PHE A 47 -1.45 5.06 -2.72
N ASP A 48 -2.42 5.94 -2.47
CA ASP A 48 -2.39 7.36 -2.82
C ASP A 48 -1.61 8.16 -1.75
N PRO A 49 -1.19 9.42 -2.00
CA PRO A 49 -0.63 10.27 -0.95
C PRO A 49 -1.47 10.30 0.34
N VAL A 50 -2.79 10.38 0.25
CA VAL A 50 -3.69 10.37 1.42
C VAL A 50 -3.61 9.05 2.17
N ASP A 51 -3.44 7.93 1.46
CA ASP A 51 -3.22 6.63 2.09
C ASP A 51 -1.91 6.58 2.86
N LEU A 52 -0.83 7.10 2.27
CA LEU A 52 0.48 7.16 2.94
C LEU A 52 0.42 8.04 4.18
N GLU A 53 -0.19 9.23 4.08
CA GLU A 53 -0.38 10.12 5.21
C GLU A 53 -1.10 9.42 6.37
N GLN A 54 -2.17 8.67 6.09
CA GLN A 54 -2.88 7.90 7.12
C GLN A 54 -2.07 6.69 7.64
N LEU A 55 -1.27 6.06 6.78
CA LEU A 55 -0.34 5.00 7.12
C LEU A 55 0.66 5.48 8.16
N PHE A 56 1.34 6.60 7.89
CA PHE A 56 2.35 7.17 8.77
C PHE A 56 1.75 7.87 10.00
N ALA A 57 0.50 8.34 9.91
CA ALA A 57 -0.25 8.85 11.06
C ALA A 57 -0.73 7.74 12.03
N GLY A 58 -0.53 6.45 11.70
CA GLY A 58 -0.96 5.33 12.52
C GLY A 58 -2.48 5.07 12.48
N GLY A 59 -3.19 5.67 11.53
CA GLY A 59 -4.65 5.60 11.41
C GLY A 59 -5.19 4.29 10.81
N GLY A 60 -4.31 3.41 10.32
CA GLY A 60 -4.69 2.18 9.63
C GLY A 60 -5.26 2.45 8.23
N THR A 61 -4.99 1.56 7.28
CA THR A 61 -5.39 1.74 5.86
C THR A 61 -6.69 1.05 5.50
N GLU A 62 -7.51 0.72 6.49
CA GLU A 62 -8.69 -0.13 6.34
C GLU A 62 -9.78 0.45 5.41
N ARG A 63 -9.81 1.77 5.20
CA ARG A 63 -10.93 2.45 4.51
C ARG A 63 -10.67 3.04 3.13
N ALA A 64 -9.43 3.10 2.65
CA ALA A 64 -9.15 3.78 1.39
C ALA A 64 -9.19 2.80 0.19
N SER A 65 -10.35 2.85 -0.46
CA SER A 65 -10.59 2.62 -1.88
C SER A 65 -10.00 1.32 -2.47
N SER A 66 -10.83 0.28 -2.41
CA SER A 66 -10.75 -0.87 -3.33
C SER A 66 -11.07 -0.42 -4.76
N ARG A 67 -10.26 0.45 -5.37
CA ARG A 67 -10.34 0.69 -6.80
C ARG A 67 -9.50 -0.38 -7.49
N LYS A 68 -10.13 -1.54 -7.66
CA LYS A 68 -9.64 -2.66 -8.47
C LYS A 68 -9.50 -2.12 -9.89
N LEU A 69 -8.30 -1.70 -10.30
CA LEU A 69 -8.04 -1.39 -11.70
C LEU A 69 -8.27 -2.70 -12.47
N ASN A 70 -9.31 -2.68 -13.30
CA ASN A 70 -9.77 -3.77 -14.14
C ASN A 70 -8.89 -3.93 -15.38
#